data_AF-A0A2Z6NAA0-F1
#
_entry.id   AF-A0A2Z6NAA0-F1
#
_cell.length_a   1.000
_cell.length_b   1.000
_cell.length_c   1.000
_cell.angle_alpha   90.00
_cell.angle_beta   90.00
_cell.angle_gamma   90.00
#
_symmetry.space_group_name_H-M   'P 1'
#
loop_
_entity.id
_entity.type
_entity.pdbx_description
1 polymer ?
#
loop_
_entity_poly.entity_id
_entity_poly.type
_entity_poly.pdbx_seq_one_letter_code
_entity_poly.pdbx_strand_id
1 'polypeptide(L)'
;MAQVKNTQVILKDYVSGFPKESDMNIVDSTITLKIPEGSHDVVLLKNLYLSCDPHMRALMSNPKDSLRPGNYTPQSSIPAAQIHFKIEHTDVPLSYYTGILGMPGITAYAGFFEVSAPKKAENVFVSAASGAVGQLVGQFAKLHG
;
A
#
# COMPACT_ATOMS: atom_id res chain seq x y z
N MET A 1 28.69 11.94 -10.36
CA MET A 1 27.58 11.14 -9.80
C MET A 1 26.60 10.82 -10.91
N ALA A 2 26.02 9.63 -10.93
CA ALA A 2 25.08 9.26 -11.98
C ALA A 2 23.71 9.91 -11.72
N GLN A 3 23.28 10.77 -12.65
CA GLN A 3 21.87 11.13 -12.80
C GLN A 3 21.19 10.06 -13.65
N VAL A 4 20.02 9.62 -13.22
CA VAL A 4 19.24 8.62 -13.93
C VAL A 4 17.81 9.10 -14.15
N LYS A 5 17.17 8.58 -15.19
CA LYS A 5 15.74 8.80 -15.44
C LYS A 5 14.92 8.23 -14.29
N ASN A 6 13.92 8.99 -13.82
CA ASN A 6 13.01 8.62 -12.75
C ASN A 6 11.57 8.89 -13.17
N THR A 7 10.85 7.85 -13.58
CA THR A 7 9.44 7.93 -13.98
C THR A 7 8.54 7.92 -12.76
N GLN A 8 7.59 8.84 -12.70
CA GLN A 8 6.70 9.07 -11.56
C GLN A 8 5.23 9.04 -11.99
N VAL A 9 4.37 8.53 -11.12
CA VAL A 9 2.91 8.72 -11.22
C VAL A 9 2.53 9.86 -10.28
N ILE A 10 1.90 10.89 -10.82
CA ILE A 10 1.55 12.13 -10.13
C ILE A 10 0.03 12.30 -10.15
N LEU A 11 -0.55 12.64 -9.00
CA LEU A 11 -1.95 13.06 -8.92
C LEU A 11 -2.09 14.49 -9.48
N LYS A 12 -2.93 14.70 -10.50
CA LYS A 12 -3.08 16.03 -11.12
C LYS A 12 -3.78 17.03 -10.23
N ASP A 13 -4.89 16.59 -9.66
CA ASP A 13 -5.77 17.38 -8.79
C ASP A 13 -6.53 16.42 -7.88
N TYR A 14 -7.20 16.96 -6.86
CA TYR A 14 -8.04 16.17 -5.98
C TYR A 14 -9.22 15.54 -6.73
N VAL A 15 -9.57 14.33 -6.33
CA VAL A 15 -10.64 13.55 -6.95
C VAL A 15 -11.93 13.62 -6.13
N SER A 16 -13.01 14.02 -6.80
CA SER A 16 -14.39 13.85 -6.35
C SER A 16 -15.02 12.61 -7.00
N GLY A 17 -15.71 11.77 -6.22
CA GLY A 17 -16.34 10.55 -6.75
C GLY A 17 -15.33 9.45 -7.09
N PHE A 18 -15.56 8.74 -8.20
CA PHE A 18 -14.70 7.64 -8.66
C PHE A 18 -13.47 8.17 -9.41
N PRO A 19 -12.26 7.67 -9.11
CA PRO A 19 -11.05 8.06 -9.81
C PRO A 19 -11.03 7.54 -11.25
N LYS A 20 -10.40 8.30 -12.14
CA LYS A 20 -10.16 7.98 -13.55
C LYS A 20 -8.67 7.96 -13.83
N GLU A 21 -8.25 7.25 -14.87
CA GLU A 21 -6.85 7.28 -15.32
C GLU A 21 -6.39 8.71 -15.65
N SER A 22 -7.30 9.53 -16.19
CA SER A 22 -7.05 10.94 -16.50
C SER A 22 -6.71 11.80 -15.28
N ASP A 23 -6.99 11.34 -14.05
CA ASP A 23 -6.69 12.07 -12.83
C ASP A 23 -5.20 11.92 -12.43
N MET A 24 -4.49 11.00 -13.08
CA MET A 24 -3.06 10.76 -12.90
C MET A 24 -2.28 11.16 -14.14
N ASN A 25 -1.00 11.48 -13.93
CA ASN A 25 -0.01 11.73 -14.97
C ASN A 25 1.20 10.84 -14.76
N ILE A 26 1.75 10.32 -15.85
CA ILE A 26 3.07 9.69 -15.85
C ILE A 26 4.06 10.75 -16.32
N VAL A 27 5.03 11.10 -15.48
CA VAL A 27 6.02 12.14 -15.76
C VAL A 27 7.42 11.56 -15.61
N ASP A 28 8.27 11.86 -16.58
CA ASP A 28 9.68 11.54 -16.51
C ASP A 28 10.45 12.69 -15.85
N SER A 29 11.22 12.36 -14.83
CA SER A 29 12.10 13.28 -14.11
C SER A 29 13.54 12.72 -14.10
N THR A 30 14.45 13.42 -13.44
CA THR A 30 15.80 12.90 -13.17
C THR A 30 16.04 12.88 -11.66
N ILE A 31 16.78 11.88 -11.20
CA ILE A 31 17.23 11.78 -9.81
C ILE A 31 18.74 11.56 -9.77
N THR A 32 19.39 12.19 -8.80
CA THR A 32 20.80 11.92 -8.50
C THR A 32 20.86 10.76 -7.52
N LEU A 33 21.62 9.70 -7.85
CA LEU A 33 21.78 8.53 -6.98
C LEU A 33 22.77 8.80 -5.82
N LYS A 34 22.47 9.82 -5.01
CA LYS A 34 23.22 10.19 -3.81
C LYS A 34 22.25 10.75 -2.76
N ILE A 35 22.46 10.36 -1.51
CA ILE A 35 21.76 10.95 -0.36
C ILE A 35 22.32 12.37 -0.13
N PRO A 36 21.48 13.42 -0.01
CA PRO A 36 21.95 14.78 0.23
C PRO A 36 22.80 14.89 1.50
N GLU A 37 23.89 15.65 1.44
CA GLU A 37 24.77 15.86 2.60
C GLU A 37 24.03 16.55 3.75
N GLY A 38 24.25 16.08 4.98
CA GLY A 38 23.53 16.54 6.17
C GLY A 38 22.16 15.87 6.40
N SER A 39 21.75 14.93 5.55
CA SER A 39 20.57 14.11 5.79
C SER A 39 20.84 13.06 6.88
N HIS A 40 19.94 12.94 7.85
CA HIS A 40 19.94 11.88 8.86
C HIS A 40 18.71 10.99 8.66
N ASP A 41 18.88 9.67 8.85
CA ASP A 41 17.80 8.68 8.74
C ASP A 41 17.08 8.63 7.37
N VAL A 42 17.79 8.98 6.29
CA VAL A 42 17.29 8.93 4.92
C VAL A 42 17.84 7.71 4.18
N VAL A 43 16.96 7.00 3.49
CA VAL A 43 17.32 5.92 2.56
C VAL A 43 16.91 6.29 1.13
N LEU A 44 17.78 5.99 0.17
CA LEU A 44 17.44 6.07 -1.25
C LEU A 44 17.03 4.67 -1.73
N LEU A 45 15.79 4.54 -2.18
CA LEU A 45 15.23 3.26 -2.61
C LEU A 45 15.04 3.20 -4.12
N LYS A 46 15.22 2.00 -4.67
CA LYS A 46 14.72 1.63 -5.99
C LYS A 46 13.44 0.82 -5.80
N ASN A 47 12.29 1.43 -6.10
CA ASN A 47 11.00 0.76 -5.95
C ASN A 47 10.91 -0.43 -6.91
N LEU A 48 10.63 -1.62 -6.38
CA LEU A 48 10.52 -2.87 -7.17
C LEU A 48 9.07 -3.27 -7.42
N TYR A 49 8.22 -3.11 -6.41
CA TYR A 49 6.80 -3.46 -6.45
C TYR A 49 5.98 -2.36 -5.78
N LEU A 50 4.73 -2.20 -6.22
CA LEU A 50 3.75 -1.26 -5.66
C LEU A 50 2.45 -2.02 -5.41
N SER A 51 1.78 -1.71 -4.30
CA SER A 51 0.43 -2.22 -4.01
C SER A 51 -0.63 -1.24 -4.51
N CYS A 52 -1.77 -1.78 -4.93
CA CYS A 52 -2.98 -1.01 -5.20
C CYS A 52 -4.03 -1.38 -4.15
N ASP A 53 -4.16 -0.55 -3.13
CA ASP A 53 -5.06 -0.80 -2.00
C ASP A 53 -6.30 0.10 -2.04
N PRO A 54 -7.51 -0.39 -1.70
CA PRO A 54 -8.74 0.41 -1.73
C PRO A 54 -8.67 1.70 -0.91
N HIS A 55 -7.91 1.71 0.20
CA HIS A 55 -7.75 2.89 1.05
C HIS A 55 -7.06 4.06 0.31
N MET A 56 -6.26 3.80 -0.72
CA MET A 56 -5.54 4.83 -1.48
C MET A 56 -6.49 5.82 -2.15
N ARG A 57 -7.72 5.40 -2.51
CA ARG A 57 -8.75 6.33 -3.02
C ARG A 57 -8.97 7.45 -2.00
N ALA A 58 -9.15 7.15 -0.72
CA ALA A 58 -9.47 8.17 0.28
C ALA A 58 -8.41 9.28 0.33
N LEU A 59 -7.15 8.92 0.05
CA LEU A 59 -6.02 9.85 0.01
C LEU A 59 -6.03 10.79 -1.19
N MET A 60 -6.81 10.49 -2.24
CA MET A 60 -6.94 11.33 -3.44
C MET A 60 -7.96 12.48 -3.28
N SER A 61 -8.75 12.49 -2.20
CA SER A 61 -9.75 13.56 -1.99
C SER A 61 -9.13 14.82 -1.39
N ASN A 62 -9.84 15.94 -1.54
CA ASN A 62 -9.48 17.19 -0.91
C ASN A 62 -9.44 16.99 0.62
N PRO A 63 -8.37 17.43 1.32
CA PRO A 63 -8.27 17.31 2.78
C PRO A 63 -9.47 17.90 3.54
N LYS A 64 -10.12 18.94 2.98
CA LYS A 64 -11.31 19.56 3.57
C LYS A 64 -12.52 18.63 3.61
N ASP A 65 -12.57 17.68 2.69
CA ASP A 65 -13.65 16.69 2.56
C ASP A 65 -13.24 15.33 3.13
N SER A 66 -12.01 15.21 3.64
CA SER A 66 -11.43 13.97 4.14
C SER A 66 -11.62 13.83 5.65
N LEU A 67 -12.11 12.68 6.09
CA LEU A 67 -12.18 12.32 7.51
C LEU A 67 -10.83 11.79 8.05
N ARG A 68 -9.79 11.71 7.21
CA ARG A 68 -8.48 11.15 7.60
C ARG A 68 -7.34 12.08 7.18
N PRO A 69 -6.30 12.24 8.03
CA PRO A 69 -5.08 12.93 7.65
C PRO A 69 -4.27 12.10 6.63
N GLY A 70 -3.37 12.77 5.91
CA GLY A 70 -2.39 12.11 5.04
C GLY A 70 -2.75 12.04 3.55
N ASN A 71 -3.65 12.91 3.07
CA ASN A 71 -3.98 13.01 1.65
C ASN A 71 -2.74 13.23 0.77
N TYR A 72 -2.80 12.70 -0.46
CA TYR A 72 -1.81 13.01 -1.49
C TYR A 72 -1.86 14.48 -1.83
N THR A 73 -0.70 15.06 -2.11
CA THR A 73 -0.59 16.44 -2.58
C THR A 73 -0.60 16.43 -4.11
N PRO A 74 -1.55 17.12 -4.77
CA PRO A 74 -1.53 17.27 -6.21
C PRO A 74 -0.19 17.84 -6.72
N GLN A 75 0.18 17.48 -7.94
CA GLN A 75 1.44 17.87 -8.60
C GLN A 75 2.71 17.38 -7.89
N SER A 76 2.58 16.53 -6.87
CA SER A 76 3.69 15.86 -6.20
C SER A 76 3.68 14.36 -6.51
N SER A 77 4.85 13.74 -6.45
CA SER A 77 4.95 12.28 -6.50
C SER A 77 4.17 11.67 -5.34
N ILE A 78 3.46 10.56 -5.59
CA ILE A 78 2.82 9.79 -4.51
C ILE A 78 3.89 9.41 -3.48
N PRO A 79 3.74 9.79 -2.20
CA PRO A 79 4.77 9.59 -1.21
C PRO A 79 5.02 8.10 -0.94
N ALA A 80 6.28 7.75 -0.69
CA ALA A 80 6.64 6.44 -0.19
C ALA A 80 6.14 6.24 1.26
N ALA A 81 6.07 4.98 1.69
CA ALA A 81 5.72 4.67 3.08
C ALA A 81 6.72 5.30 4.04
N GLN A 82 6.23 5.89 5.14
CA GLN A 82 7.09 6.49 6.16
C GLN A 82 7.72 5.42 7.07
N ILE A 83 7.00 4.31 7.28
CA ILE A 83 7.43 3.19 8.12
C ILE A 83 8.00 2.10 7.21
N HIS A 84 9.22 1.67 7.51
CA HIS A 84 9.94 0.66 6.76
C HIS A 84 10.15 -0.60 7.61
N PHE A 85 9.88 -1.76 7.01
CA PHE A 85 10.20 -3.06 7.59
C PHE A 85 11.27 -3.71 6.73
N LYS A 86 12.40 -4.07 7.35
CA LYS A 86 13.47 -4.79 6.66
C LYS A 86 13.03 -6.23 6.42
N ILE A 87 13.06 -6.66 5.16
CA ILE A 87 12.76 -8.04 4.76
C ILE A 87 13.99 -8.89 5.03
N GLU A 88 13.86 -9.87 5.93
CA GLU A 88 14.93 -10.84 6.22
C GLU A 88 14.72 -12.16 5.43
N HIS A 89 13.47 -12.58 5.22
CA HIS A 89 13.12 -13.79 4.47
C HIS A 89 12.95 -13.47 2.97
N THR A 90 13.90 -13.93 2.15
CA THR A 90 13.93 -13.65 0.71
C THR A 90 13.81 -14.91 -0.15
N ASP A 91 13.54 -16.04 0.49
CA ASP A 91 13.26 -17.36 -0.09
C ASP A 91 11.84 -17.49 -0.65
N VAL A 92 11.04 -16.42 -0.55
CA VAL A 92 9.70 -16.27 -1.12
C VAL A 92 9.67 -15.11 -2.14
N PRO A 93 8.71 -15.08 -3.08
CA PRO A 93 8.60 -13.96 -4.02
C PRO A 93 8.48 -12.62 -3.28
N LEU A 94 9.33 -11.64 -3.61
CA LEU A 94 9.34 -10.32 -2.96
C LEU A 94 7.99 -9.59 -3.07
N SER A 95 7.21 -9.85 -4.12
CA SER A 95 5.86 -9.31 -4.27
C SER A 95 4.89 -9.76 -3.16
N TYR A 96 5.17 -10.84 -2.43
CA TYR A 96 4.31 -11.28 -1.33
C TYR A 96 4.25 -10.26 -0.19
N TYR A 97 5.30 -9.44 -0.03
CA TYR A 97 5.35 -8.36 0.96
C TYR A 97 4.43 -7.18 0.63
N THR A 98 3.85 -7.11 -0.58
CA THR A 98 2.77 -6.16 -0.89
C THR A 98 1.38 -6.74 -0.57
N GLY A 99 1.28 -8.00 -0.13
CA GLY A 99 0.04 -8.74 0.06
C GLY A 99 0.06 -9.60 1.32
N ILE A 100 0.19 -10.92 1.14
CA ILE A 100 0.08 -11.93 2.21
C ILE A 100 1.10 -11.77 3.34
N LEU A 101 2.31 -11.26 3.05
CA LEU A 101 3.33 -10.96 4.06
C LEU A 101 3.39 -9.45 4.40
N GLY A 102 2.47 -8.67 3.86
CA GLY A 102 2.37 -7.22 4.05
C GLY A 102 1.13 -6.81 4.83
N MET A 103 0.72 -5.56 4.61
CA MET A 103 -0.46 -4.97 5.27
C MET A 103 -1.75 -5.80 5.05
N PRO A 104 -2.08 -6.31 3.85
CA PRO A 104 -3.28 -7.14 3.66
C PRO A 104 -3.26 -8.45 4.48
N GLY A 105 -2.10 -9.10 4.61
CA GLY A 105 -1.94 -10.31 5.43
C GLY A 105 -2.12 -10.06 6.92
N ILE A 106 -1.47 -9.02 7.45
CA ILE A 106 -1.65 -8.58 8.84
C ILE A 106 -3.12 -8.22 9.10
N THR A 107 -3.77 -7.53 8.15
CA THR A 107 -5.20 -7.18 8.24
C THR A 107 -6.08 -8.41 8.36
N ALA A 108 -5.84 -9.44 7.53
CA ALA A 108 -6.60 -10.69 7.59
C ALA A 108 -6.40 -11.42 8.92
N TYR A 109 -5.15 -11.51 9.40
CA TYR A 109 -4.83 -12.17 10.66
C TYR A 109 -5.48 -11.47 11.85
N ALA A 110 -5.25 -10.15 12.01
CA ALA A 110 -5.76 -9.39 13.14
C ALA A 110 -7.30 -9.33 13.13
N GLY A 111 -7.91 -9.11 11.96
CA GLY A 111 -9.37 -9.08 11.82
C GLY A 111 -10.01 -10.42 12.18
N PHE A 112 -9.42 -11.53 11.75
CA PHE A 112 -9.95 -12.86 12.04
C PHE A 112 -9.68 -13.29 13.48
N PHE A 113 -8.42 -13.38 13.90
CA PHE A 113 -8.07 -13.98 15.20
C PHE A 113 -8.30 -13.04 16.40
N GLU A 114 -8.01 -11.74 16.26
CA GLU A 114 -8.04 -10.81 17.40
C GLU A 114 -9.38 -10.07 17.52
N VAL A 115 -9.97 -9.66 16.40
CA VAL A 115 -11.23 -8.90 16.41
C VAL A 115 -12.45 -9.82 16.44
N SER A 116 -12.51 -10.81 15.52
CA SER A 116 -13.68 -11.70 15.47
C SER A 116 -13.63 -12.84 16.50
N ALA A 117 -12.43 -13.23 16.93
CA ALA A 117 -12.17 -14.27 17.94
C ALA A 117 -13.08 -15.52 17.78
N PRO A 118 -13.05 -16.17 16.60
CA PRO A 118 -14.07 -17.14 16.22
C PRO A 118 -13.89 -18.46 16.98
N LYS A 119 -15.01 -19.14 17.21
CA LYS A 119 -15.02 -20.50 17.78
C LYS A 119 -15.09 -21.53 16.65
N LYS A 120 -14.64 -22.74 16.94
CA LYS A 120 -14.77 -23.88 16.03
C LYS A 120 -16.24 -24.12 15.69
N ALA A 121 -16.49 -24.52 14.46
CA ALA A 121 -17.80 -24.78 13.87
C ALA A 121 -18.75 -23.56 13.79
N GLU A 122 -18.24 -22.34 13.98
CA GLU A 122 -19.02 -21.13 13.70
C GLU A 122 -19.15 -20.88 12.19
N ASN A 123 -20.29 -20.32 11.78
CA ASN A 123 -20.51 -19.94 10.39
C ASN A 123 -19.81 -18.61 10.09
N VAL A 124 -18.86 -18.63 9.16
CA VAL A 124 -18.12 -17.44 8.73
C VAL A 124 -18.58 -17.01 7.34
N PHE A 125 -19.00 -15.75 7.21
CA PHE A 125 -19.27 -15.12 5.93
C PHE A 125 -18.21 -14.06 5.62
N VAL A 126 -17.61 -14.13 4.44
CA VAL A 126 -16.57 -13.20 3.99
C VAL A 126 -17.02 -12.53 2.70
N SER A 127 -17.22 -11.21 2.73
CA SER A 127 -17.45 -10.41 1.51
C SER A 127 -16.11 -10.16 0.79
N ALA A 128 -16.15 -9.98 -0.53
CA ALA A 128 -14.94 -9.86 -1.37
C ALA A 128 -13.91 -10.99 -1.11
N ALA A 129 -14.39 -12.22 -0.93
CA ALA A 129 -13.60 -13.37 -0.48
C ALA A 129 -12.44 -13.79 -1.41
N SER A 130 -12.43 -13.36 -2.67
CA SER A 130 -11.31 -13.58 -3.59
C SER A 130 -10.24 -12.48 -3.54
N GLY A 131 -10.47 -11.40 -2.79
CA GLY A 131 -9.53 -10.29 -2.64
C GLY A 131 -8.36 -10.61 -1.71
N ALA A 132 -7.36 -9.72 -1.68
CA ALA A 132 -6.10 -9.91 -0.95
C ALA A 132 -6.29 -10.32 0.53
N VAL A 133 -7.22 -9.66 1.23
CA VAL A 133 -7.57 -9.96 2.63
C VAL A 133 -8.52 -11.16 2.71
N GLY A 134 -9.62 -11.12 1.94
CA GLY A 134 -10.71 -12.09 2.04
C GLY A 134 -10.27 -13.53 1.78
N GLN A 135 -9.34 -13.75 0.84
CA GLN A 135 -8.86 -15.10 0.52
C GLN A 135 -8.09 -15.73 1.70
N LEU A 136 -7.40 -14.91 2.51
CA LEU A 136 -6.66 -15.36 3.67
C LEU A 136 -7.61 -15.64 4.83
N VAL A 137 -8.58 -14.76 5.06
CA VAL A 137 -9.64 -14.97 6.07
C VAL A 137 -10.39 -16.27 5.80
N GLY A 138 -10.77 -16.54 4.55
CA GLY A 138 -11.44 -17.79 4.18
C GLY A 138 -10.58 -19.03 4.46
N GLN A 139 -9.27 -18.97 4.20
CA GLN A 139 -8.34 -20.06 4.53
C GLN A 139 -8.16 -20.22 6.04
N PHE A 140 -8.01 -19.13 6.79
CA PHE A 140 -7.93 -19.17 8.25
C PHE A 140 -9.19 -19.77 8.87
N ALA A 141 -10.37 -19.36 8.40
CA ALA A 141 -11.64 -19.94 8.84
C ALA A 141 -11.72 -21.45 8.58
N LYS A 142 -11.32 -21.89 7.38
CA LYS A 142 -11.28 -23.33 7.05
C LYS A 142 -10.31 -24.12 7.91
N LEU A 143 -9.15 -23.57 8.23
CA LEU A 143 -8.12 -24.23 9.04
C LEU A 143 -8.45 -24.23 10.54
N HIS A 144 -9.20 -23.23 11.02
CA HIS A 144 -9.62 -23.13 12.42
C HIS A 144 -10.68 -24.18 12.80
N GLY A 145 -11.47 -24.60 11.82
CA GLY A 145 -12.52 -25.63 11.93
C GLY A 145 -13.84 -25.08 12.41
#